data_AF-A0A0L0D6B1-F1
#
_entry.id   AF-A0A0L0D6B1-F1
#
_cell.length_a   1.000
_cell.length_b   1.000
_cell.length_c   1.000
_cell.angle_alpha   90.00
_cell.angle_beta   90.00
_cell.angle_gamma   90.00
#
_symmetry.space_group_name_H-M   'P 1'
#
loop_
_entity.id
_entity.type
_entity.pdbx_description
1 polymer ?
#
loop_
_entity_poly.entity_id
_entity_poly.type
_entity_poly.pdbx_seq_one_letter_code
_entity_poly.pdbx_strand_id
1 'polypeptide(L)'
;MLQGMDSSLDALNKPLWRGDAVGAASATPGSLRTELEAAFSRQAAVNQFLAHTSVLSSVLSIDELNESRHTITELEDSLADHSMILDELNTTVEELHTQVEVHEAHEQALASALSQHQSQLAAMEATLAAQAAALVAVERTKVRKDMLLDGAVTVAGLWGVNMTLFTLPLNIVVGILPISARAGAWLVQAVKLVVLVAFVRTVRSKAMAAGLHNGAGTFSAYAVQGLRLLVRWIKSLLAKAAAAPAIIATSS
;
A
#
# COMPACT_ATOMS: atom_id res chain seq x y z
N MET A 1 66.07 -8.32 14.86
CA MET A 1 67.40 -7.68 14.96
C MET A 1 68.18 -8.37 16.07
N LEU A 2 68.73 -9.54 15.79
CA LEU A 2 69.54 -10.36 16.71
C LEU A 2 70.91 -10.51 16.07
N GLN A 3 71.72 -9.46 16.14
CA GLN A 3 73.06 -9.45 15.57
C GLN A 3 73.91 -8.51 16.43
N GLY A 4 74.48 -9.05 17.52
CA GLY A 4 75.27 -8.23 18.44
C GLY A 4 75.72 -8.85 19.76
N MET A 5 75.55 -10.17 19.98
CA MET A 5 75.95 -10.82 21.24
C MET A 5 76.93 -12.00 21.09
N ASP A 6 77.47 -12.23 19.88
CA ASP A 6 78.46 -13.31 19.65
C ASP A 6 79.93 -12.87 19.77
N SER A 7 80.22 -11.57 19.87
CA SER A 7 81.60 -11.05 19.84
C SER A 7 82.29 -10.93 21.21
N SER A 8 81.62 -11.33 22.30
CA SER A 8 82.13 -11.12 23.67
C SER A 8 82.59 -12.41 24.37
N LEU A 9 82.36 -13.58 23.78
CA LEU A 9 82.74 -14.88 24.35
C LEU A 9 84.06 -15.45 23.81
N ASP A 10 84.56 -14.97 22.66
CA ASP A 10 85.84 -15.40 22.08
C ASP A 10 87.07 -14.70 22.68
N ALA A 11 86.89 -13.66 23.50
CA ALA A 11 87.99 -12.95 24.16
C ALA A 11 88.44 -13.56 25.50
N LEU A 12 87.69 -14.55 26.02
CA LEU A 12 87.93 -15.16 27.35
C LEU A 12 88.47 -16.59 27.30
N ASN A 13 88.70 -17.15 26.10
CA ASN A 13 89.24 -18.50 25.91
C ASN A 13 90.61 -18.48 25.22
N LYS A 14 91.56 -17.71 25.76
CA LYS A 14 92.99 -17.89 25.45
C LYS A 14 93.61 -18.74 26.56
N PRO A 15 94.12 -19.96 26.27
CA PRO A 15 94.82 -20.74 27.27
C PRO A 15 96.11 -19.99 27.66
N LEU A 16 96.16 -19.48 28.89
CA LEU A 16 97.32 -18.81 29.46
C LEU A 16 98.38 -19.83 29.93
N TRP A 17 98.71 -20.79 29.05
CA TRP A 17 99.81 -21.72 29.20
C TRP A 17 100.65 -21.70 27.92
N ARG A 18 101.39 -20.60 27.73
CA ARG A 18 102.65 -20.62 26.97
C ARG A 18 103.74 -20.15 27.90
N GLY A 19 104.56 -21.11 28.32
CA GLY A 19 105.82 -20.83 28.99
C GLY A 19 106.81 -20.23 27.99
N ASP A 20 107.42 -19.13 28.41
CA ASP A 20 108.80 -18.83 28.06
C ASP A 20 109.60 -18.92 29.36
N ALA A 21 110.63 -19.75 29.31
CA ALA A 21 111.43 -20.14 30.44
C ALA A 21 112.62 -19.19 30.67
N VAL A 22 113.05 -19.16 31.92
CA VAL A 22 114.39 -18.80 32.43
C VAL A 22 114.76 -17.32 32.50
N GLY A 23 114.50 -16.75 33.68
CA GLY A 23 115.30 -15.68 34.28
C GLY A 23 115.48 -15.98 35.77
N ALA A 24 116.49 -16.78 36.12
CA ALA A 24 116.83 -17.11 37.50
C ALA A 24 117.39 -15.86 38.23
N ALA A 25 116.50 -15.15 38.92
CA ALA A 25 116.86 -14.20 39.97
C ALA A 25 116.20 -14.66 41.27
N SER A 26 117.00 -14.79 42.31
CA SER A 26 116.68 -15.34 43.63
C SER A 26 115.33 -14.87 44.21
N ALA A 27 114.29 -15.70 44.11
CA ALA A 27 113.04 -15.51 44.83
C ALA A 27 113.28 -15.79 46.32
N THR A 28 113.17 -14.75 47.15
CA THR A 28 113.24 -14.90 48.61
C THR A 28 111.90 -15.37 49.15
N PRO A 29 111.85 -16.13 50.26
CA PRO A 29 110.59 -16.68 50.82
C PRO A 29 109.48 -15.64 51.06
N GLY A 30 109.82 -14.35 51.19
CA GLY A 30 108.87 -13.24 51.31
C GLY A 30 108.16 -12.83 50.01
N SER A 31 108.78 -13.01 48.83
CA SER A 31 108.18 -12.63 47.55
C SER A 31 107.11 -13.63 47.09
N LEU A 32 107.32 -14.92 47.36
CA LEU A 32 106.34 -15.96 47.05
C LEU A 32 105.09 -15.85 47.94
N ARG A 33 105.25 -15.46 49.21
CA ARG A 33 104.11 -15.25 50.12
C ARG A 33 103.25 -14.06 49.70
N THR A 34 103.87 -12.99 49.21
CA THR A 34 103.15 -11.80 48.74
C THR A 34 102.47 -12.04 47.38
N GLU A 35 103.08 -12.81 46.48
CA GLU A 35 102.44 -13.24 45.23
C GLU A 35 101.27 -14.20 45.46
N LEU A 36 101.39 -15.12 46.43
CA LEU A 36 100.32 -16.04 46.82
C LEU A 36 99.13 -15.30 47.44
N GLU A 37 99.38 -14.36 48.35
CA GLU A 37 98.34 -13.51 48.94
C GLU A 37 97.64 -12.66 47.86
N ALA A 38 98.41 -12.10 46.91
CA ALA A 38 97.85 -11.37 45.77
C ALA A 38 97.06 -12.28 44.81
N ALA A 39 97.43 -13.56 44.67
CA ALA A 39 96.66 -14.53 43.90
C ALA A 39 95.34 -14.91 44.60
N PHE A 40 95.35 -15.14 45.92
CA PHE A 40 94.14 -15.42 46.70
C PHE A 40 93.20 -14.21 46.74
N SER A 41 93.74 -12.99 46.89
CA SER A 41 92.94 -11.77 46.82
C SER A 41 92.28 -11.60 45.45
N ARG A 42 93.00 -11.90 44.36
CA ARG A 42 92.44 -11.91 43.00
C ARG A 42 91.36 -12.98 42.83
N GLN A 43 91.56 -14.18 43.36
CA GLN A 43 90.57 -15.26 43.28
C GLN A 43 89.32 -14.95 44.13
N ALA A 44 89.48 -14.33 45.30
CA ALA A 44 88.37 -13.85 46.12
C ALA A 44 87.56 -12.77 45.39
N ALA A 45 88.23 -11.83 44.71
CA ALA A 45 87.57 -10.80 43.91
C ALA A 45 86.79 -11.40 42.72
N VAL A 46 87.36 -12.40 42.04
CA VAL A 46 86.67 -13.12 40.94
C VAL A 46 85.45 -13.88 41.45
N ASN A 47 85.57 -14.60 42.57
CA ASN A 47 84.44 -15.32 43.16
C ASN A 47 83.31 -14.37 43.59
N GLN A 48 83.67 -13.19 44.15
CA GLN A 48 82.69 -12.17 44.52
C GLN A 48 81.98 -11.59 43.30
N PHE A 49 82.72 -11.34 42.21
CA PHE A 49 82.14 -10.88 40.94
C PHE A 49 81.19 -11.93 40.35
N LEU A 50 81.60 -13.21 40.31
CA LEU A 50 80.76 -14.30 39.81
C LEU A 50 79.47 -14.45 40.62
N ALA A 51 79.56 -14.38 41.96
CA ALA A 51 78.39 -14.38 42.81
C ALA A 51 77.44 -13.20 42.51
N HIS A 52 77.98 -11.98 42.36
CA HIS A 52 77.17 -10.82 42.01
C HIS A 52 76.50 -10.94 40.63
N THR A 53 77.20 -11.47 39.63
CA THR A 53 76.62 -11.71 38.30
C THR A 53 75.52 -12.77 38.31
N SER A 54 75.68 -13.82 39.12
CA SER A 54 74.64 -14.86 39.27
C SER A 54 73.37 -14.31 39.94
N VAL A 55 73.51 -13.44 40.95
CA VAL A 55 72.38 -12.77 41.59
C VAL A 55 71.68 -11.83 40.61
N LEU A 56 72.42 -11.02 39.85
CA LEU A 56 71.83 -10.15 38.82
C LEU A 56 71.07 -10.96 37.74
N SER A 57 71.65 -12.06 37.28
CA SER A 57 70.99 -12.96 36.34
C SER A 57 69.71 -13.56 36.92
N SER A 58 69.71 -13.93 38.21
CA SER A 58 68.50 -14.44 38.87
C SER A 58 67.42 -13.37 39.03
N VAL A 59 67.80 -12.13 39.36
CA VAL A 59 66.86 -11.01 39.49
C VAL A 59 66.22 -10.67 38.15
N LEU A 60 67.01 -10.62 37.07
CA LEU A 60 66.49 -10.42 35.71
C LEU A 60 65.49 -11.52 35.31
N SER A 61 65.80 -12.78 35.60
CA SER A 61 64.88 -13.89 35.30
C SER A 61 63.58 -13.85 36.11
N ILE A 62 63.62 -13.32 37.34
CA ILE A 62 62.43 -13.14 38.17
C ILE A 62 61.56 -11.98 37.65
N ASP A 63 62.20 -10.92 37.15
CA ASP A 63 61.50 -9.78 36.56
C ASP A 63 60.76 -10.18 35.27
N GLU A 64 61.44 -10.92 34.38
CA GLU A 64 60.84 -11.50 33.18
C GLU A 64 59.68 -12.45 33.51
N LEU A 65 59.81 -13.27 34.57
CA LEU A 65 58.74 -14.15 35.03
C LEU A 65 57.54 -13.36 35.60
N ASN A 66 57.78 -12.24 36.28
CA ASN A 66 56.72 -11.40 36.81
C ASN A 66 55.98 -10.66 35.68
N GLU A 67 56.70 -10.16 34.67
CA GLU A 67 56.11 -9.55 33.48
C GLU A 67 55.27 -10.58 32.69
N SER A 68 55.79 -11.78 32.51
CA SER A 68 55.04 -12.87 31.86
C SER A 68 53.79 -13.28 32.68
N ARG A 69 53.86 -13.27 34.01
CA ARG A 69 52.68 -13.53 34.85
C ARG A 69 51.65 -12.41 34.74
N HIS A 70 52.10 -11.16 34.71
CA HIS A 70 51.20 -10.01 34.57
C HIS A 70 50.47 -10.03 33.23
N THR A 71 51.18 -10.30 32.13
CA THR A 71 50.57 -10.43 30.80
C THR A 71 49.61 -11.61 30.71
N ILE A 72 49.91 -12.75 31.36
CA ILE A 72 48.97 -13.87 31.46
C ILE A 72 47.70 -13.45 32.20
N THR A 73 47.80 -12.74 33.33
CA THR A 73 46.62 -12.26 34.05
C THR A 73 45.80 -11.26 33.24
N GLU A 74 46.43 -10.36 32.49
CA GLU A 74 45.71 -9.43 31.60
C GLU A 74 45.00 -10.16 30.46
N LEU A 75 45.61 -11.22 29.91
CA LEU A 75 44.98 -12.05 28.88
C LEU A 75 43.82 -12.88 29.44
N GLU A 76 43.94 -13.38 30.67
CA GLU A 76 42.86 -14.10 31.36
C GLU A 76 41.66 -13.19 31.63
N ASP A 77 41.91 -11.97 32.12
CA ASP A 77 40.86 -10.95 32.32
C ASP A 77 40.21 -10.56 30.98
N SER A 78 41.01 -10.32 29.95
CA SER A 78 40.48 -10.01 28.61
C SER A 78 39.69 -11.16 28.00
N LEU A 79 40.09 -12.42 28.25
CA LEU A 79 39.34 -13.60 27.80
C LEU A 79 38.00 -13.72 28.54
N ALA A 80 37.98 -13.43 29.83
CA ALA A 80 36.76 -13.41 30.63
C ALA A 80 35.77 -12.34 30.12
N ASP A 81 36.28 -11.12 29.84
CA ASP A 81 35.48 -10.04 29.26
C ASP A 81 34.90 -10.43 27.89
N HIS A 82 35.72 -11.00 27.00
CA HIS A 82 35.25 -11.46 25.69
C HIS A 82 34.22 -12.59 25.79
N SER A 83 34.38 -13.50 26.76
CA SER A 83 33.41 -14.58 27.01
C SER A 83 32.06 -14.00 27.43
N MET A 84 32.06 -12.99 28.30
CA MET A 84 30.83 -12.34 28.76
C MET A 84 30.11 -11.60 27.61
N ILE A 85 30.87 -10.93 26.73
CA ILE A 85 30.33 -10.28 25.54
C ILE A 85 29.74 -11.32 24.56
N LEU A 86 30.39 -12.47 24.38
CA LEU A 86 29.89 -13.53 23.51
C LEU A 86 28.57 -14.11 24.02
N ASP A 87 28.42 -14.30 25.34
CA ASP A 87 27.17 -14.75 25.94
C ASP A 87 26.04 -13.72 25.75
N GLU A 88 26.33 -12.42 25.92
CA GLU A 88 25.36 -11.35 25.66
C GLU A 88 24.98 -11.29 24.17
N LEU A 89 25.94 -11.45 23.27
CA LEU A 89 25.65 -11.49 21.84
C LEU A 89 24.82 -12.72 21.46
N ASN A 90 25.08 -13.88 22.09
CA ASN A 90 24.30 -15.08 21.82
C ASN A 90 22.85 -14.93 22.29
N THR A 91 22.62 -14.33 23.46
CA THR A 91 21.26 -14.08 23.96
C THR A 91 20.50 -13.07 23.09
N THR A 92 21.17 -12.01 22.63
CA THR A 92 20.54 -11.03 21.72
C THR A 92 20.24 -11.63 20.34
N VAL A 93 21.08 -12.51 19.81
CA VAL A 93 20.82 -13.24 18.56
C VAL A 93 19.62 -14.18 18.72
N GLU A 94 19.53 -14.90 19.83
CA GLU A 94 18.38 -15.77 20.11
C GLU A 94 17.08 -14.97 20.22
N GLU A 95 17.10 -13.84 20.94
CA GLU A 95 15.95 -12.94 21.03
C GLU A 95 15.54 -12.42 19.64
N LEU A 96 16.50 -11.96 18.83
CA LEU A 96 16.22 -11.46 17.49
C LEU A 96 15.66 -12.56 16.58
N HIS A 97 16.14 -13.79 16.72
CA HIS A 97 15.62 -14.94 15.98
C HIS A 97 14.15 -15.19 16.32
N THR A 98 13.79 -15.19 17.61
CA THR A 98 12.38 -15.35 18.02
C THR A 98 11.50 -14.21 17.52
N GLN A 99 12.01 -12.96 17.49
CA GLN A 99 11.26 -11.83 16.95
C GLN A 99 11.01 -11.97 15.45
N VAL A 100 12.01 -12.44 14.68
CA VAL A 100 11.87 -12.71 13.24
C VAL A 100 10.82 -13.79 13.00
N GLU A 101 10.84 -14.90 13.74
CA GLU A 101 9.82 -15.95 13.60
C GLU A 101 8.39 -15.44 13.87
N VAL A 102 8.22 -14.61 14.90
CA VAL A 102 6.93 -13.99 15.22
C VAL A 102 6.48 -13.05 14.10
N HIS A 103 7.39 -12.26 13.55
CA HIS A 103 7.10 -11.37 12.43
C HIS A 103 6.72 -12.15 11.16
N GLU A 104 7.44 -13.21 10.81
CA GLU A 104 7.11 -14.07 9.67
C GLU A 104 5.72 -14.71 9.83
N ALA A 105 5.39 -15.21 11.02
CA ALA A 105 4.06 -15.74 11.31
C ALA A 105 2.97 -14.67 11.15
N HIS A 106 3.25 -13.43 11.60
CA HIS A 106 2.33 -12.32 11.45
C HIS A 106 2.13 -11.89 9.99
N GLU A 107 3.21 -11.85 9.19
CA GLU A 107 3.15 -11.56 7.76
C GLU A 107 2.33 -12.61 7.01
N GLN A 108 2.52 -13.90 7.32
CA GLN A 108 1.73 -14.97 6.73
C GLN A 108 0.24 -14.85 7.08
N ALA A 109 -0.07 -14.52 8.34
CA ALA A 109 -1.45 -14.28 8.78
C ALA A 109 -2.08 -13.09 8.05
N LEU A 110 -1.34 -11.98 7.90
CA LEU A 110 -1.79 -10.79 7.17
C LEU A 110 -1.99 -11.09 5.68
N ALA A 111 -1.07 -11.81 5.04
CA ALA A 111 -1.20 -12.20 3.64
C ALA A 111 -2.45 -13.07 3.39
N SER A 112 -2.71 -14.02 4.30
CA SER A 112 -3.91 -14.86 4.26
C SER A 112 -5.19 -14.01 4.39
N ALA A 113 -5.25 -13.14 5.40
CA ALA A 113 -6.39 -12.24 5.62
C ALA A 113 -6.63 -11.30 4.43
N LEU A 114 -5.56 -10.76 3.84
CA LEU A 114 -5.64 -9.90 2.66
C LEU A 114 -6.20 -10.66 1.46
N SER A 115 -5.75 -11.90 1.23
CA SER A 115 -6.31 -12.76 0.17
C SER A 115 -7.80 -13.04 0.38
N GLN A 116 -8.21 -13.28 1.62
CA GLN A 116 -9.61 -13.53 1.97
C GLN A 116 -10.46 -12.27 1.72
N HIS A 117 -9.99 -11.09 2.13
CA HIS A 117 -10.68 -9.84 1.87
C HIS A 117 -10.77 -9.52 0.38
N GLN A 118 -9.72 -9.78 -0.41
CA GLN A 118 -9.78 -9.64 -1.87
C GLN A 118 -10.84 -10.56 -2.49
N SER A 119 -10.92 -11.82 -2.04
CA SER A 119 -11.96 -12.75 -2.52
C SER A 119 -13.38 -12.28 -2.16
N GLN A 120 -13.57 -11.72 -0.96
CA GLN A 120 -14.85 -11.16 -0.53
C GLN A 120 -15.23 -9.92 -1.34
N LEU A 121 -14.28 -9.04 -1.62
CA LEU A 121 -14.50 -7.87 -2.48
C LEU A 121 -14.92 -8.28 -3.89
N ALA A 122 -14.22 -9.24 -4.49
CA ALA A 122 -14.58 -9.77 -5.81
C ALA A 122 -16.01 -10.38 -5.82
N ALA A 123 -16.37 -11.11 -4.76
CA ALA A 123 -17.72 -11.65 -4.61
C ALA A 123 -18.77 -10.53 -4.46
N MET A 124 -18.49 -9.50 -3.66
CA MET A 124 -19.37 -8.35 -3.48
C MET A 124 -19.55 -7.58 -4.81
N GLU A 125 -18.49 -7.34 -5.55
CA GLU A 125 -18.56 -6.71 -6.88
C GLU A 125 -19.46 -7.50 -7.84
N ALA A 126 -19.33 -8.83 -7.87
CA ALA A 126 -20.18 -9.69 -8.67
C ALA A 126 -21.66 -9.59 -8.24
N THR A 127 -21.94 -9.56 -6.94
CA THR A 127 -23.32 -9.39 -6.44
C THR A 127 -23.89 -8.02 -6.76
N LEU A 128 -23.09 -6.95 -6.66
CA LEU A 128 -23.51 -5.59 -7.03
C LEU A 128 -23.80 -5.48 -8.52
N ALA A 129 -22.97 -6.09 -9.37
CA ALA A 129 -23.23 -6.16 -10.81
C ALA A 129 -24.54 -6.90 -11.11
N ALA A 130 -24.82 -8.01 -10.43
CA ALA A 130 -26.06 -8.74 -10.56
C ALA A 130 -27.29 -7.92 -10.10
N GLN A 131 -27.17 -7.20 -8.98
CA GLN A 131 -28.22 -6.32 -8.47
C GLN A 131 -28.49 -5.14 -9.42
N ALA A 132 -27.44 -4.52 -9.98
CA ALA A 132 -27.58 -3.47 -10.98
C ALA A 132 -28.32 -3.97 -12.22
N ALA A 133 -27.97 -5.16 -12.72
CA ALA A 133 -28.67 -5.79 -13.84
C ALA A 133 -30.15 -6.08 -13.50
N ALA A 134 -30.43 -6.56 -12.28
CA ALA A 134 -31.79 -6.79 -11.81
C ALA A 134 -32.61 -5.48 -11.72
N LEU A 135 -32.01 -4.39 -11.23
CA LEU A 135 -32.66 -3.07 -11.19
C LEU A 135 -33.01 -2.58 -12.58
N VAL A 136 -32.10 -2.70 -13.55
CA VAL A 136 -32.37 -2.35 -14.96
C VAL A 136 -33.51 -3.20 -15.53
N ALA A 137 -33.56 -4.49 -15.22
CA ALA A 137 -34.65 -5.38 -15.65
C ALA A 137 -35.99 -4.97 -15.00
N VAL A 138 -36.01 -4.64 -13.71
CA VAL A 138 -37.18 -4.13 -13.00
C VAL A 138 -37.64 -2.79 -13.59
N GLU A 139 -36.72 -1.89 -13.91
CA GLU A 139 -37.05 -0.61 -14.54
C GLU A 139 -37.68 -0.81 -15.93
N ARG A 140 -37.08 -1.67 -16.77
CA ARG A 140 -37.63 -2.00 -18.09
C ARG A 140 -39.02 -2.64 -18.01
N THR A 141 -39.25 -3.52 -17.04
CA THR A 141 -40.57 -4.16 -16.85
C THR A 141 -41.61 -3.16 -16.34
N LYS A 142 -41.24 -2.24 -15.43
CA LYS A 142 -42.10 -1.13 -15.01
C LYS A 142 -42.48 -0.24 -16.19
N VAL A 143 -41.51 0.15 -17.03
CA VAL A 143 -41.75 0.95 -18.24
C VAL A 143 -42.69 0.22 -19.21
N ARG A 144 -42.47 -1.08 -19.45
CA ARG A 144 -43.34 -1.88 -20.33
C ARG A 144 -44.77 -1.98 -19.77
N LYS A 145 -44.92 -2.22 -18.47
CA LYS A 145 -46.23 -2.29 -17.80
C LYS A 145 -46.98 -0.97 -17.91
N ASP A 146 -46.29 0.14 -17.65
CA ASP A 146 -46.86 1.49 -17.79
C ASP A 146 -47.28 1.76 -19.26
N MET A 147 -46.45 1.42 -20.25
CA MET A 147 -46.82 1.54 -21.68
C MET A 147 -48.04 0.70 -22.06
N LEU A 148 -48.12 -0.55 -21.59
CA LEU A 148 -49.27 -1.42 -21.88
C LEU A 148 -50.55 -0.86 -21.24
N LEU A 149 -50.46 -0.35 -20.01
CA LEU A 149 -51.60 0.25 -19.33
C LEU A 149 -52.05 1.54 -20.04
N ASP A 150 -51.12 2.44 -20.36
CA ASP A 150 -51.40 3.67 -21.10
C ASP A 150 -52.03 3.34 -22.48
N GLY A 151 -51.50 2.33 -23.19
CA GLY A 151 -52.06 1.85 -24.45
C GLY A 151 -53.48 1.31 -24.32
N ALA A 152 -53.72 0.44 -23.34
CA ALA A 152 -55.04 -0.13 -23.07
C ALA A 152 -56.07 0.94 -22.69
N VAL A 153 -55.70 1.88 -21.83
CA VAL A 153 -56.57 2.99 -21.41
C VAL A 153 -56.88 3.91 -22.59
N THR A 154 -55.92 4.16 -23.46
CA THR A 154 -56.13 5.01 -24.65
C THR A 154 -57.07 4.34 -25.65
N VAL A 155 -56.90 3.05 -25.93
CA VAL A 155 -57.79 2.28 -26.82
C VAL A 155 -59.21 2.19 -26.23
N ALA A 156 -59.34 1.91 -24.94
CA ALA A 156 -60.63 1.87 -24.25
C ALA A 156 -61.33 3.24 -24.27
N GLY A 157 -60.58 4.31 -24.07
CA GLY A 157 -61.09 5.68 -24.19
C GLY A 157 -61.55 6.00 -25.61
N LEU A 158 -60.76 5.62 -26.63
CA LEU A 158 -61.11 5.86 -28.04
C LEU A 158 -62.41 5.13 -28.42
N TRP A 159 -62.53 3.89 -27.96
CA TRP A 159 -63.74 3.09 -28.14
C TRP A 159 -64.94 3.71 -27.43
N GLY A 160 -64.79 4.12 -26.17
CA GLY A 160 -65.85 4.74 -25.37
C GLY A 160 -66.35 6.08 -25.93
N VAL A 161 -65.46 6.90 -26.48
CA VAL A 161 -65.82 8.19 -27.08
C VAL A 161 -66.48 8.03 -28.46
N ASN A 162 -66.28 6.88 -29.11
CA ASN A 162 -66.90 6.56 -30.40
C ASN A 162 -68.19 5.73 -30.26
N MET A 163 -68.61 5.40 -29.04
CA MET A 163 -69.89 4.74 -28.77
C MET A 163 -71.07 5.66 -29.10
N THR A 164 -72.14 5.07 -29.60
CA THR A 164 -73.38 5.77 -30.03
C THR A 164 -73.95 6.67 -28.94
N LEU A 165 -73.83 6.24 -27.68
CA LEU A 165 -74.26 6.96 -26.48
C LEU A 165 -73.64 8.35 -26.32
N PHE A 166 -72.38 8.54 -26.73
CA PHE A 166 -71.72 9.85 -26.67
C PHE A 166 -71.93 10.67 -27.94
N THR A 167 -71.97 10.03 -29.10
CA THR A 167 -72.13 10.72 -30.39
C THR A 167 -73.51 11.28 -30.65
N LEU A 168 -74.57 10.58 -30.23
CA LEU A 168 -75.95 11.00 -30.47
C LEU A 168 -76.30 12.35 -29.83
N PRO A 169 -76.11 12.54 -28.50
CA PRO A 169 -76.42 13.82 -27.87
C PRO A 169 -75.54 14.96 -28.40
N LEU A 170 -74.27 14.70 -28.71
CA LEU A 170 -73.36 15.69 -29.29
C LEU A 170 -73.80 16.17 -30.67
N ASN A 171 -74.25 15.26 -31.54
CA ASN A 171 -74.77 15.61 -32.85
C ASN A 171 -76.10 16.37 -32.78
N ILE A 172 -76.95 16.05 -31.81
CA ILE A 172 -78.21 16.79 -31.57
C ILE A 172 -77.92 18.23 -31.14
N VAL A 173 -77.00 18.44 -30.19
CA VAL A 173 -76.62 19.77 -29.70
C VAL A 173 -76.05 20.63 -30.84
N VAL A 174 -75.14 20.07 -31.64
CA VAL A 174 -74.54 20.78 -32.78
C VAL A 174 -75.56 21.07 -33.88
N GLY A 175 -76.58 20.23 -34.05
CA GLY A 175 -77.68 20.45 -34.98
C GLY A 175 -78.60 21.63 -34.61
N ILE A 176 -78.61 22.05 -33.33
CA ILE A 176 -79.41 23.18 -32.85
C ILE A 176 -78.63 24.50 -32.94
N LEU A 177 -77.29 24.46 -33.00
CA LEU A 177 -76.47 25.66 -33.09
C LEU A 177 -76.39 26.20 -34.54
N PRO A 178 -76.43 27.53 -34.76
CA PRO A 178 -76.32 28.14 -36.07
C PRO A 178 -74.85 28.18 -36.56
N ILE A 179 -74.23 27.00 -36.73
CA ILE A 179 -72.84 26.85 -37.18
C ILE A 179 -72.82 26.08 -38.48
N SER A 180 -71.84 26.37 -39.35
CA SER A 180 -71.65 25.60 -40.57
C SER A 180 -71.41 24.11 -40.28
N ALA A 181 -71.89 23.22 -41.14
CA ALA A 181 -71.78 21.76 -40.96
C ALA A 181 -70.32 21.30 -40.73
N ARG A 182 -69.36 21.94 -41.41
CA ARG A 182 -67.92 21.66 -41.22
C ARG A 182 -67.42 22.10 -39.84
N ALA A 183 -67.81 23.28 -39.37
CA ALA A 183 -67.42 23.76 -38.04
C ALA A 183 -68.08 22.94 -36.92
N GLY A 184 -69.32 22.51 -37.11
CA GLY A 184 -70.02 21.61 -36.21
C GLY A 184 -69.33 20.24 -36.08
N ALA A 185 -68.96 19.61 -37.21
CA ALA A 185 -68.22 18.35 -37.21
C ALA A 185 -66.85 18.48 -36.49
N TRP A 186 -66.15 19.60 -36.71
CA TRP A 186 -64.90 19.88 -36.02
C TRP A 186 -65.09 20.06 -34.51
N LEU A 187 -66.16 20.75 -34.10
CA LEU A 187 -66.54 20.91 -32.69
C LEU A 187 -66.81 19.56 -32.01
N VAL A 188 -67.53 18.66 -32.68
CA VAL A 188 -67.78 17.29 -32.16
C VAL A 188 -66.47 16.54 -31.98
N GLN A 189 -65.56 16.61 -32.96
CA GLN A 189 -64.24 15.97 -32.84
C GLN A 189 -63.39 16.59 -31.72
N ALA A 190 -63.43 17.91 -31.55
CA ALA A 190 -62.73 18.61 -30.47
C ALA A 190 -63.27 18.21 -29.09
N VAL A 191 -64.60 18.15 -28.92
CA VAL A 191 -65.22 17.71 -27.66
C VAL A 191 -64.86 16.25 -27.36
N LYS A 192 -64.93 15.37 -28.36
CA LYS A 192 -64.50 13.97 -28.24
C LYS A 192 -63.05 13.86 -27.77
N LEU A 193 -62.14 14.67 -28.35
CA LEU A 193 -60.75 14.72 -27.94
C LEU A 193 -60.60 15.18 -26.48
N VAL A 194 -61.30 16.24 -26.07
CA VAL A 194 -61.26 16.75 -24.69
C VAL A 194 -61.76 15.71 -23.70
N VAL A 195 -62.87 15.03 -24.01
CA VAL A 195 -63.42 13.94 -23.18
C VAL A 195 -62.44 12.77 -23.09
N LEU A 196 -61.82 12.37 -24.21
CA LEU A 196 -60.79 11.34 -24.24
C LEU A 196 -59.62 11.68 -23.32
N VAL A 197 -59.08 12.90 -23.45
CA VAL A 197 -57.94 13.37 -22.65
C VAL A 197 -58.30 13.41 -21.17
N ALA A 198 -59.49 13.92 -20.83
CA ALA A 198 -59.99 13.94 -19.47
C ALA A 198 -60.09 12.51 -18.91
N PHE A 199 -60.72 11.59 -19.64
CA PHE A 199 -60.89 10.19 -19.25
C PHE A 199 -59.54 9.50 -18.98
N VAL A 200 -58.58 9.60 -19.91
CA VAL A 200 -57.24 9.01 -19.74
C VAL A 200 -56.57 9.56 -18.48
N ARG A 201 -56.68 10.87 -18.22
CA ARG A 201 -56.10 11.51 -17.04
C ARG A 201 -56.74 10.99 -15.74
N THR A 202 -58.05 10.82 -15.69
CA THR A 202 -58.75 10.33 -14.49
C THR A 202 -58.44 8.87 -14.22
N VAL A 203 -58.48 8.02 -15.25
CA VAL A 203 -58.19 6.58 -15.13
C VAL A 203 -56.74 6.36 -14.71
N ARG A 204 -55.81 7.11 -15.28
CA ARG A 204 -54.40 7.05 -14.88
C ARG A 204 -54.18 7.47 -13.42
N SER A 205 -54.81 8.56 -12.97
CA SER A 205 -54.73 8.99 -11.58
C SER A 205 -55.20 7.88 -10.62
N LYS A 206 -56.32 7.21 -10.96
CA LYS A 206 -56.81 6.07 -10.18
C LYS A 206 -55.89 4.84 -10.28
N ALA A 207 -55.31 4.56 -11.43
CA ALA A 207 -54.37 3.46 -11.62
C ALA A 207 -53.06 3.66 -10.83
N MET A 208 -52.59 4.91 -10.70
CA MET A 208 -51.47 5.28 -9.82
C MET A 208 -51.83 5.08 -8.34
N ALA A 209 -53.02 5.55 -7.93
CA ALA A 209 -53.50 5.38 -6.55
C ALA A 209 -53.69 3.90 -6.16
N ALA A 210 -54.02 3.03 -7.11
CA ALA A 210 -54.17 1.59 -6.91
C ALA A 210 -52.86 0.79 -7.09
N GLY A 211 -51.72 1.44 -7.35
CA GLY A 211 -50.42 0.76 -7.55
C GLY A 211 -50.30 -0.04 -8.86
N LEU A 212 -51.26 0.12 -9.78
CA LEU A 212 -51.24 -0.53 -11.08
C LEU A 212 -50.30 0.17 -12.08
N HIS A 213 -50.05 1.47 -11.86
CA HIS A 213 -49.21 2.32 -12.71
C HIS A 213 -48.11 2.99 -11.89
N ASN A 214 -46.84 2.85 -12.29
CA ASN A 214 -45.69 3.33 -11.50
C ASN A 214 -45.19 4.72 -11.92
N GLY A 215 -45.59 5.23 -13.10
CA GLY A 215 -45.28 6.59 -13.54
C GLY A 215 -43.92 6.74 -14.22
N ALA A 216 -43.15 5.66 -14.37
CA ALA A 216 -41.76 5.67 -14.84
C ALA A 216 -41.63 5.80 -16.37
N GLY A 217 -42.65 5.37 -17.12
CA GLY A 217 -42.66 5.43 -18.59
C GLY A 217 -43.99 5.95 -19.10
N THR A 218 -44.30 7.22 -18.87
CA THR A 218 -45.64 7.74 -19.18
C THR A 218 -45.73 8.32 -20.58
N PHE A 219 -46.76 7.92 -21.32
CA PHE A 219 -47.11 8.52 -22.61
C PHE A 219 -47.28 10.04 -22.49
N SER A 220 -47.66 10.57 -21.32
CA SER A 220 -47.80 12.02 -21.13
C SER A 220 -46.50 12.80 -21.29
N ALA A 221 -45.34 12.24 -20.93
CA ALA A 221 -44.08 12.99 -21.08
C ALA A 221 -43.80 13.27 -22.57
N TYR A 222 -43.93 12.22 -23.40
CA TYR A 222 -43.79 12.29 -24.85
C TYR A 222 -44.96 13.02 -25.52
N ALA A 223 -46.20 12.83 -25.07
CA ALA A 223 -47.37 13.51 -25.61
C ALA A 223 -47.38 15.02 -25.28
N VAL A 224 -46.89 15.43 -24.10
CA VAL A 224 -46.72 16.85 -23.76
C VAL A 224 -45.59 17.46 -24.57
N GLN A 225 -44.48 16.75 -24.79
CA GLN A 225 -43.42 17.20 -25.70
C GLN A 225 -43.91 17.30 -27.16
N GLY A 226 -44.64 16.30 -27.64
CA GLY A 226 -45.28 16.29 -28.95
C GLY A 226 -46.29 17.42 -29.11
N LEU A 227 -47.12 17.67 -28.09
CA LEU A 227 -48.08 18.77 -28.08
C LEU A 227 -47.37 20.13 -28.13
N ARG A 228 -46.27 20.31 -27.37
CA ARG A 228 -45.46 21.54 -27.45
C ARG A 228 -44.88 21.75 -28.84
N LEU A 229 -44.34 20.70 -29.46
CA LEU A 229 -43.82 20.75 -30.83
C LEU A 229 -44.91 21.10 -31.84
N LEU A 230 -46.10 20.50 -31.70
CA LEU A 230 -47.24 20.73 -32.57
C LEU A 230 -47.80 22.16 -32.41
N VAL A 231 -47.90 22.68 -31.18
CA VAL A 231 -48.24 24.09 -30.91
C VAL A 231 -47.21 25.03 -31.53
N ARG A 232 -45.91 24.70 -31.45
CA ARG A 232 -44.84 25.49 -32.08
C ARG A 232 -44.96 25.50 -33.60
N TRP A 233 -45.29 24.34 -34.19
CA TRP A 233 -45.50 24.20 -35.62
C TRP A 233 -46.72 25.00 -36.10
N ILE A 234 -47.86 24.90 -35.40
CA ILE A 234 -49.07 25.69 -35.68
C ILE A 234 -48.79 27.20 -35.59
N LYS A 235 -48.08 27.66 -34.55
CA LYS A 235 -47.66 29.06 -34.45
C LYS A 235 -46.79 29.48 -35.64
N SER A 236 -45.90 28.63 -36.13
CA SER A 236 -45.08 28.92 -37.30
C SER A 236 -45.91 29.02 -38.60
N LEU A 237 -46.95 28.19 -38.74
CA LEU A 237 -47.85 28.25 -39.89
C LEU A 237 -48.73 29.51 -39.86
N LEU A 238 -49.26 29.88 -38.70
CA LEU A 238 -50.01 31.12 -38.51
C LEU A 238 -49.13 32.36 -38.78
N ALA A 239 -47.88 32.35 -38.34
CA ALA A 239 -46.93 33.41 -38.64
C ALA A 239 -46.61 33.50 -40.15
N LYS A 240 -46.47 32.37 -40.84
CA LYS A 240 -46.29 32.33 -42.30
C LYS A 240 -47.53 32.78 -43.07
N ALA A 241 -48.72 32.43 -42.60
CA ALA A 241 -49.98 32.86 -43.20
C ALA A 241 -50.24 34.36 -43.02
N ALA A 242 -49.86 34.92 -41.86
CA ALA A 242 -49.92 36.36 -41.60
C ALA A 242 -48.88 37.18 -42.41
N ALA A 243 -47.82 36.53 -42.89
CA ALA A 243 -46.78 37.13 -43.72
C ALA A 243 -47.01 36.95 -45.23
N ALA A 244 -48.10 36.30 -45.66
CA ALA A 244 -48.42 36.15 -47.08
C ALA A 244 -48.98 37.49 -47.63
N PRO A 245 -48.34 38.10 -48.64
CA PRO A 245 -48.83 39.35 -49.22
C PRO A 245 -50.17 39.11 -49.93
N ALA A 246 -51.12 40.02 -49.73
CA ALA A 246 -52.40 40.06 -50.42
C ALA A 246 -52.17 40.28 -51.92
N ILE A 247 -51.97 39.20 -52.67
CA ILE A 247 -52.02 39.21 -54.13
C ILE A 247 -53.34 38.60 -54.51
N ILE A 248 -54.33 39.45 -54.78
CA ILE A 248 -55.25 39.45 -55.93
C ILE A 248 -56.32 40.50 -55.60
N ALA A 249 -56.05 41.74 -56.04
CA ALA A 249 -57.05 42.71 -56.41
C ALA A 249 -56.36 43.80 -57.21
N THR A 250 -56.03 43.51 -58.49
CA THR A 250 -56.01 44.46 -59.62
C THR A 250 -55.39 43.78 -60.85
N SER A 251 -56.24 43.18 -61.68
CA SER A 251 -56.09 43.32 -63.12
C SER A 251 -57.49 43.24 -63.73
N SER A 252 -57.91 44.41 -64.21
CA SER A 252 -59.00 44.69 -65.14
C SER A 252 -59.15 43.65 -66.25
#